data_AF-A0A4Q7PZQ3-F1
#
_entry.id   AF-A0A4Q7PZQ3-F1
#
_cell.length_a   1.000
_cell.length_b   1.000
_cell.length_c   1.000
_cell.angle_alpha   90.00
_cell.angle_beta   90.00
_cell.angle_gamma   90.00
#
_symmetry.space_group_name_H-M   'P 1'
#
loop_
_entity.id
_entity.type
_entity.pdbx_description
1 polymer ?
#
loop_
_entity_poly.entity_id
_entity_poly.type
_entity_poly.pdbx_seq_one_letter_code
_entity_poly.pdbx_strand_id
1 'polypeptide(L)'
;MRHGWEGAVLKLFRGKDFTFTVTGAEQVTERYRRVHFTDGGLLQTLGVHPTMWVRLWFDNAGKPHQRAYTLVDPDVEAGTFSLEFALHDGCASDWSRKAEPGDTIEATVQGTGFDVPDPLPPRMLVVGDPASLPAINSLLAVAPKLPATIWFETTHDSDDELPFRIEDHHDLRTVPRPKMVEQVKADLQELVTADTFVWIACDTTTTRELTSYVLKDLAVPKDRVKSLGYWKAA
;
A
#
# COMPACT_ATOMS: atom_id res chain seq x y z
N MET A 1 -25.90 7.85 -20.66
CA MET A 1 -26.55 7.84 -19.33
C MET A 1 -26.23 6.52 -18.64
N ARG A 2 -25.12 6.43 -17.88
CA ARG A 2 -24.70 5.18 -17.22
C ARG A 2 -24.10 5.40 -15.82
N HIS A 3 -24.42 6.53 -15.18
CA HIS A 3 -23.93 6.90 -13.84
C HIS A 3 -24.97 6.70 -12.71
N GLY A 4 -26.08 6.01 -12.98
CA GLY A 4 -27.19 5.91 -12.03
C GLY A 4 -27.04 4.80 -10.99
N TRP A 5 -26.44 3.65 -11.36
CA TRP A 5 -26.53 2.45 -10.51
C TRP A 5 -25.42 2.37 -9.46
N GLU A 6 -24.17 2.64 -9.84
CA GLU A 6 -23.04 2.67 -8.90
C GLU A 6 -23.21 3.74 -7.83
N GLY A 7 -23.69 4.93 -8.20
CA GLY A 7 -23.96 6.03 -7.27
C GLY A 7 -25.20 5.83 -6.37
N ALA A 8 -26.15 4.98 -6.77
CA ALA A 8 -27.31 4.62 -5.97
C ALA A 8 -26.99 3.50 -4.97
N VAL A 9 -26.15 2.53 -5.36
CA VAL A 9 -25.63 1.49 -4.45
C VAL A 9 -24.70 2.12 -3.40
N LEU A 10 -23.87 3.09 -3.79
CA LEU A 10 -23.05 3.89 -2.87
C LEU A 10 -23.87 4.77 -1.89
N LYS A 11 -25.15 5.02 -2.17
CA LYS A 11 -26.04 5.82 -1.31
C LYS A 11 -26.87 4.97 -0.36
N LEU A 12 -27.14 3.71 -0.72
CA LEU A 12 -27.93 2.79 0.11
C LEU A 12 -27.06 2.19 1.24
N PHE A 13 -25.77 2.00 1.00
CA PHE A 13 -24.76 1.87 2.04
C PHE A 13 -24.23 3.26 2.34
N ARG A 14 -24.54 3.83 3.51
CA ARG A 14 -23.91 5.09 3.95
C ARG A 14 -22.40 4.98 4.21
N GLY A 15 -21.71 3.97 3.64
CA GLY A 15 -20.34 4.03 3.11
C GLY A 15 -19.30 4.68 4.01
N LYS A 16 -19.44 4.47 5.31
CA LYS A 16 -18.61 4.91 6.42
C LYS A 16 -18.84 3.84 7.48
N ASP A 17 -18.17 2.72 7.26
CA ASP A 17 -18.42 1.49 8.02
C ASP A 17 -17.79 1.60 9.42
N PHE A 18 -16.76 2.44 9.53
CA PHE A 18 -15.99 2.63 10.76
C PHE A 18 -15.57 4.09 10.89
N THR A 19 -15.49 4.56 12.14
CA THR A 19 -14.90 5.85 12.49
C THR A 19 -13.61 5.58 13.26
N PHE A 20 -12.48 6.04 12.71
CA PHE A 20 -11.19 5.96 13.37
C PHE A 20 -10.94 7.22 14.19
N THR A 21 -10.33 7.06 15.35
CA THR A 21 -9.95 8.19 16.22
C THR A 21 -8.45 8.23 16.37
N VAL A 22 -7.84 9.37 16.07
CA VAL A 22 -6.41 9.59 16.20
C VAL A 22 -6.01 9.49 17.67
N THR A 23 -4.96 8.71 17.95
CA THR A 23 -4.37 8.57 19.29
C THR A 23 -3.00 9.24 19.39
N GLY A 24 -2.36 9.52 18.25
CA GLY A 24 -1.07 10.19 18.17
C GLY A 24 -0.56 10.25 16.73
N ALA A 25 0.57 10.93 16.53
CA ALA A 25 1.26 10.98 15.25
C ALA A 25 2.77 11.18 15.42
N GLU A 26 3.52 10.68 14.45
CA GLU A 26 4.98 10.71 14.40
C GLU A 26 5.41 11.25 13.02
N GLN A 27 6.35 12.20 13.03
CA GLN A 27 7.03 12.62 11.80
C GLN A 27 8.23 11.69 11.59
N VAL A 28 8.11 10.73 10.67
CA VAL A 28 9.13 9.68 10.45
C VAL A 28 10.31 10.26 9.67
N THR A 29 10.01 10.96 8.58
CA THR A 29 10.98 11.77 7.82
C THR A 29 10.31 13.09 7.44
N GLU A 30 11.02 14.04 6.83
CA GLU A 30 10.40 15.31 6.41
C GLU A 30 9.21 15.10 5.42
N ARG A 31 9.20 13.98 4.68
CA ARG A 31 8.18 13.64 3.67
C ARG A 31 7.37 12.39 4.01
N TYR A 32 7.46 11.89 5.24
CA TYR A 32 6.76 10.67 5.63
C TYR A 32 6.23 10.78 7.06
N ARG A 33 4.93 10.58 7.24
CA ARG A 33 4.26 10.76 8.53
C ARG A 33 3.43 9.55 8.90
N ARG A 34 3.53 9.10 10.15
CA ARG A 34 2.69 8.03 10.71
C ARG A 34 1.64 8.64 11.63
N VAL A 35 0.41 8.16 11.53
CA VAL A 35 -0.71 8.54 12.41
C VAL A 35 -1.29 7.27 13.03
N HIS A 36 -1.50 7.29 14.33
CA HIS A 36 -1.99 6.17 15.13
C HIS A 36 -3.49 6.31 15.40
N PHE A 37 -4.21 5.20 15.40
CA PHE A 37 -5.67 5.20 15.50
C PHE A 37 -6.18 4.12 16.46
N THR A 38 -7.33 4.38 17.08
CA THR A 38 -8.29 3.32 17.42
C THR A 38 -9.18 3.04 16.21
N ASP A 39 -9.56 1.78 16.02
CA ASP A 39 -10.09 1.25 14.76
C ASP A 39 -11.62 1.29 14.62
N GLY A 40 -12.34 1.70 15.66
CA GLY A 40 -13.81 1.73 15.66
C GLY A 40 -14.46 0.33 15.54
N GLY A 41 -13.76 -0.74 15.90
CA GLY A 41 -14.24 -2.13 15.81
C GLY A 41 -13.98 -2.82 14.46
N LEU A 42 -13.23 -2.17 13.56
CA LEU A 42 -12.86 -2.70 12.24
C LEU A 42 -12.23 -4.09 12.32
N LEU A 43 -11.18 -4.23 13.11
CA LEU A 43 -10.30 -5.40 13.13
C LEU A 43 -11.01 -6.62 13.72
N GLN A 44 -11.84 -6.44 14.75
CA GLN A 44 -12.67 -7.52 15.29
C GLN A 44 -13.73 -7.98 14.28
N THR A 45 -14.27 -7.05 13.49
CA THR A 45 -15.33 -7.34 12.52
C THR A 45 -14.81 -8.09 11.29
N LEU A 46 -13.64 -7.70 10.78
CA LEU A 46 -13.13 -8.16 9.48
C LEU A 46 -11.91 -9.09 9.58
N GLY A 47 -11.26 -9.16 10.75
CA GLY A 47 -9.95 -9.77 10.87
C GLY A 47 -8.86 -8.95 10.17
N VAL A 48 -7.69 -9.58 10.01
CA VAL A 48 -6.50 -8.96 9.40
C VAL A 48 -5.95 -9.86 8.31
N HIS A 49 -5.37 -9.25 7.27
CA HIS A 49 -4.63 -9.94 6.23
C HIS A 49 -3.48 -9.05 5.72
N PRO A 50 -2.43 -9.61 5.11
CA PRO A 50 -1.34 -8.82 4.56
C PRO A 50 -1.84 -7.81 3.53
N THR A 51 -1.18 -6.66 3.46
CA THR A 51 -1.49 -5.55 2.55
C THR A 51 -2.90 -4.96 2.72
N MET A 52 -3.58 -5.22 3.84
CA MET A 52 -4.92 -4.69 4.13
C MET A 52 -4.94 -3.17 4.12
N TRP A 53 -5.92 -2.60 3.42
CA TRP A 53 -6.05 -1.16 3.24
C TRP A 53 -7.49 -0.69 3.44
N VAL A 54 -7.67 0.59 3.74
CA VAL A 54 -8.98 1.20 4.00
C VAL A 54 -9.11 2.48 3.18
N ARG A 55 -10.33 2.86 2.81
CA ARG A 55 -10.60 4.16 2.19
C ARG A 55 -10.99 5.15 3.26
N LEU A 56 -10.16 6.16 3.47
CA LEU A 56 -10.45 7.29 4.34
C LEU A 56 -11.16 8.40 3.58
N TRP A 57 -12.11 9.06 4.23
CA TRP A 57 -12.88 10.17 3.67
C TRP A 57 -12.39 11.51 4.23
N PHE A 58 -11.66 12.25 3.41
CA PHE A 58 -11.14 13.58 3.72
C PHE A 58 -12.11 14.67 3.25
N ASP A 59 -12.11 15.81 3.94
CA ASP A 59 -12.69 17.04 3.40
C ASP A 59 -11.71 17.69 2.43
N ASN A 60 -12.20 18.08 1.26
CA ASN A 60 -11.47 18.86 0.28
C ASN A 60 -12.30 20.08 -0.11
N ALA A 61 -12.20 21.14 0.68
CA ALA A 61 -12.96 22.39 0.53
C ALA A 61 -14.48 22.15 0.52
N GLY A 62 -14.97 21.41 1.51
CA GLY A 62 -16.39 21.09 1.69
C GLY A 62 -16.88 19.94 0.80
N LYS A 63 -16.00 19.28 0.05
CA LYS A 63 -16.33 18.12 -0.80
C LYS A 63 -15.65 16.86 -0.27
N PRO A 64 -16.37 15.73 -0.13
CA PRO A 64 -15.79 14.49 0.31
C PRO A 64 -14.80 13.94 -0.73
N HIS A 65 -13.64 13.52 -0.26
CA HIS A 65 -12.56 13.03 -1.11
C HIS A 65 -11.91 11.80 -0.47
N GLN A 66 -11.93 10.68 -1.18
CA GLN A 66 -11.45 9.41 -0.65
C GLN A 66 -10.00 9.10 -1.04
N ARG A 67 -9.21 8.54 -0.12
CA ARG A 67 -7.88 7.96 -0.40
C ARG A 67 -7.73 6.63 0.31
N ALA A 68 -7.03 5.70 -0.33
CA ALA A 68 -6.74 4.39 0.23
C ALA A 68 -5.42 4.46 1.02
N TYR A 69 -5.39 3.82 2.20
CA TYR A 69 -4.20 3.69 3.03
C TYR A 69 -4.10 2.27 3.57
N THR A 70 -2.90 1.71 3.55
CA THR A 70 -2.60 0.39 4.11
C THR A 70 -2.45 0.48 5.62
N LEU A 71 -2.97 -0.50 6.34
CA LEU A 71 -2.82 -0.63 7.78
C LEU A 71 -1.39 -1.03 8.13
N VAL A 72 -0.85 -0.37 9.16
CA VAL A 72 0.43 -0.66 9.78
C VAL A 72 0.17 -1.16 11.20
N ASP A 73 0.74 -2.31 11.54
CA ASP A 73 0.63 -2.95 12.87
C ASP A 73 -0.80 -3.04 13.41
N PRO A 74 -1.74 -3.68 12.70
CA PRO A 74 -3.08 -3.89 13.24
C PRO A 74 -3.04 -4.83 14.44
N ASP A 75 -3.51 -4.34 15.59
CA ASP A 75 -3.70 -5.09 16.83
C ASP A 75 -5.20 -5.29 17.07
N VAL A 76 -5.65 -6.53 16.88
CA VAL A 76 -7.06 -6.91 17.02
C VAL A 76 -7.54 -6.82 18.48
N GLU A 77 -6.68 -7.12 19.43
CA GLU A 77 -7.02 -7.12 20.86
C GLU A 77 -7.14 -5.67 21.37
N ALA A 78 -6.17 -4.82 21.01
CA ALA A 78 -6.18 -3.41 21.38
C ALA A 78 -7.17 -2.58 20.55
N GLY A 79 -7.57 -3.06 19.36
CA GLY A 79 -8.39 -2.31 18.41
C GLY A 79 -7.63 -1.09 17.87
N THR A 80 -6.34 -1.25 17.58
CA THR A 80 -5.46 -0.16 17.13
C THR A 80 -4.71 -0.52 15.87
N PHE A 81 -4.32 0.51 15.11
CA PHE A 81 -3.39 0.40 13.99
C PHE A 81 -2.80 1.78 13.70
N SER A 82 -1.86 1.84 12.77
CA SER A 82 -1.32 3.09 12.23
C SER A 82 -1.52 3.18 10.73
N LEU A 83 -1.52 4.40 10.19
CA LEU A 83 -1.43 4.65 8.75
C LEU A 83 -0.23 5.53 8.48
N GLU A 84 0.43 5.30 7.35
CA GLU A 84 1.57 6.09 6.92
C GLU A 84 1.25 6.88 5.66
N PHE A 85 1.68 8.14 5.66
CA PHE A 85 1.40 9.14 4.65
C PHE A 85 2.71 9.57 4.01
N ALA A 86 2.96 9.10 2.78
CA ALA A 86 3.94 9.73 1.88
C ALA A 86 3.45 11.14 1.53
N LEU A 87 4.12 12.15 2.05
CA LEU A 87 3.67 13.54 2.03
C LEU A 87 3.88 14.16 0.65
N HIS A 88 2.80 14.71 0.12
CA HIS A 88 2.76 15.48 -1.11
C HIS A 88 1.70 16.59 -0.98
N ASP A 89 1.43 17.30 -2.07
CA ASP A 89 0.37 18.30 -2.10
C ASP A 89 -1.01 17.61 -2.15
N GLY A 90 -1.90 17.97 -1.22
CA GLY A 90 -3.29 17.52 -1.24
C GLY A 90 -3.88 17.24 0.14
N CYS A 91 -5.22 17.23 0.18
CA CYS A 91 -6.01 17.18 1.42
C CYS A 91 -5.63 16.06 2.41
N ALA A 92 -5.23 14.88 1.94
CA ALA A 92 -4.86 13.78 2.84
C ALA A 92 -3.53 14.06 3.57
N SER A 93 -2.53 14.59 2.87
CA SER A 93 -1.28 15.04 3.48
C SER A 93 -1.47 16.29 4.35
N ASP A 94 -2.35 17.20 3.95
CA ASP A 94 -2.68 18.39 4.75
C ASP A 94 -3.41 18.02 6.04
N TRP A 95 -4.32 17.06 5.96
CA TRP A 95 -5.02 16.50 7.11
C TRP A 95 -4.03 15.79 8.04
N SER A 96 -3.17 14.91 7.52
CA SER A 96 -2.25 14.15 8.36
C SER A 96 -1.27 15.06 9.11
N ARG A 97 -0.81 16.15 8.48
CA ARG A 97 0.04 17.16 9.12
C ARG A 97 -0.61 17.85 10.32
N LYS A 98 -1.94 17.96 10.33
CA LYS A 98 -2.72 18.65 11.37
C LYS A 98 -3.38 17.70 12.37
N ALA A 99 -3.36 16.40 12.11
CA ALA A 99 -4.02 15.42 12.94
C ALA A 99 -3.48 15.43 14.38
N GLU A 100 -4.39 15.58 15.34
CA GLU A 100 -4.13 15.59 16.78
C GLU A 100 -4.95 14.49 17.49
N PRO A 101 -4.50 13.98 18.66
CA PRO A 101 -5.28 13.02 19.42
C PRO A 101 -6.72 13.49 19.68
N GLY A 102 -7.69 12.63 19.39
CA GLY A 102 -9.12 12.93 19.46
C GLY A 102 -9.77 13.33 18.13
N ASP A 103 -8.98 13.70 17.11
CA ASP A 103 -9.50 13.88 15.76
C ASP A 103 -10.09 12.58 15.21
N THR A 104 -11.17 12.67 14.45
CA THR A 104 -11.83 11.51 13.86
C THR A 104 -11.80 11.54 12.34
N ILE A 105 -11.69 10.37 11.72
CA ILE A 105 -11.84 10.21 10.27
C ILE A 105 -12.69 8.99 9.94
N GLU A 106 -13.53 9.14 8.92
CA GLU A 106 -14.45 8.11 8.49
C GLU A 106 -13.79 7.19 7.49
N ALA A 107 -14.10 5.90 7.57
CA ALA A 107 -13.46 4.89 6.75
C ALA A 107 -14.45 3.89 6.15
N THR A 108 -14.06 3.31 5.01
CA THR A 108 -14.80 2.24 4.33
C THR A 108 -13.83 1.15 3.93
N VAL A 109 -14.26 -0.10 4.02
CA VAL A 109 -13.48 -1.24 3.56
C VAL A 109 -14.11 -1.82 2.29
N GLN A 110 -13.37 -1.82 1.20
CA GLN A 110 -13.82 -2.41 -0.06
C GLN A 110 -12.67 -3.10 -0.78
N GLY A 111 -12.76 -4.42 -0.94
CA GLY A 111 -11.89 -5.18 -1.84
C GLY A 111 -10.42 -5.24 -1.43
N THR A 112 -10.16 -5.60 -0.17
CA THR A 112 -8.80 -5.57 0.39
C THR A 112 -8.10 -6.92 0.34
N GLY A 113 -8.85 -8.03 0.32
CA GLY A 113 -8.33 -9.38 0.48
C GLY A 113 -7.09 -9.70 -0.38
N PHE A 114 -6.07 -10.21 0.30
CA PHE A 114 -4.85 -10.72 -0.31
C PHE A 114 -4.31 -11.85 0.57
N ASP A 115 -4.07 -13.00 -0.06
CA ASP A 115 -3.38 -14.13 0.53
C ASP A 115 -2.02 -14.28 -0.17
N VAL A 116 -1.01 -14.64 0.62
CA VAL A 116 0.29 -15.06 0.08
C VAL A 116 0.09 -16.37 -0.69
N PRO A 117 0.83 -16.63 -1.79
CA PRO A 117 0.71 -17.89 -2.51
C PRO A 117 0.90 -19.12 -1.60
N ASP A 118 0.09 -20.14 -1.84
CA ASP A 118 0.22 -21.48 -1.25
C ASP A 118 0.30 -22.53 -2.37
N PRO A 119 1.43 -23.25 -2.53
CA PRO A 119 2.64 -23.18 -1.72
C PRO A 119 3.42 -21.87 -1.90
N LEU A 120 4.23 -21.52 -0.89
CA LEU A 120 5.13 -20.36 -0.98
C LEU A 120 6.09 -20.51 -2.17
N PRO A 121 6.38 -19.43 -2.91
CA PRO A 121 7.39 -19.44 -3.96
C PRO A 121 8.79 -19.59 -3.33
N PRO A 122 9.84 -19.88 -4.12
CA PRO A 122 11.22 -19.87 -3.61
C PRO A 122 11.72 -18.47 -3.26
N ARG A 123 11.15 -17.42 -3.87
CA ARG A 123 11.40 -16.01 -3.58
C ARG A 123 10.24 -15.11 -4.01
N MET A 124 10.10 -13.95 -3.38
CA MET A 124 9.22 -12.87 -3.85
C MET A 124 10.01 -11.85 -4.69
N LEU A 125 9.41 -11.37 -5.77
CA LEU A 125 9.89 -10.22 -6.55
C LEU A 125 8.92 -9.06 -6.30
N VAL A 126 9.39 -8.02 -5.61
CA VAL A 126 8.56 -6.94 -5.08
C VAL A 126 8.99 -5.62 -5.70
N VAL A 127 8.03 -4.84 -6.22
CA VAL A 127 8.28 -3.52 -6.78
C VAL A 127 7.37 -2.52 -6.07
N GLY A 128 7.96 -1.44 -5.54
CA GLY A 128 7.20 -0.41 -4.84
C GLY A 128 7.86 0.95 -4.75
N ASP A 129 7.21 1.82 -3.98
CA ASP A 129 7.60 3.21 -3.72
C ASP A 129 7.13 3.61 -2.30
N PRO A 130 7.39 4.84 -1.82
CA PRO A 130 6.97 5.25 -0.48
C PRO A 130 5.48 5.07 -0.18
N ALA A 131 4.59 5.15 -1.17
CA ALA A 131 3.16 4.96 -0.93
C ALA A 131 2.80 3.48 -0.65
N SER A 132 3.62 2.54 -1.11
CA SER A 132 3.39 1.10 -0.93
C SER A 132 4.27 0.44 0.13
N LEU A 133 5.21 1.17 0.73
CA LEU A 133 6.07 0.67 1.82
C LEU A 133 5.29 -0.03 2.96
N PRO A 134 4.16 0.50 3.47
CA PRO A 134 3.37 -0.20 4.49
C PRO A 134 2.93 -1.60 4.06
N ALA A 135 2.53 -1.73 2.78
CA ALA A 135 2.08 -3.00 2.23
C ALA A 135 3.25 -3.97 2.06
N ILE A 136 4.41 -3.49 1.60
CA ILE A 136 5.63 -4.29 1.53
C ILE A 136 6.00 -4.82 2.91
N ASN A 137 6.07 -3.95 3.92
CA ASN A 137 6.39 -4.35 5.30
C ASN A 137 5.40 -5.42 5.82
N SER A 138 4.10 -5.25 5.56
CA SER A 138 3.09 -6.24 5.96
C SER A 138 3.21 -7.57 5.19
N LEU A 139 3.64 -7.53 3.92
CA LEU A 139 3.86 -8.69 3.07
C LEU A 139 5.07 -9.52 3.55
N LEU A 140 6.16 -8.85 3.92
CA LEU A 140 7.35 -9.54 4.44
C LEU A 140 7.08 -10.14 5.83
N ALA A 141 6.26 -9.49 6.65
CA ALA A 141 5.93 -9.95 7.99
C ALA A 141 5.17 -11.31 8.01
N VAL A 142 4.34 -11.58 7.00
CA VAL A 142 3.58 -12.84 6.90
C VAL A 142 4.41 -14.00 6.31
N ALA A 143 5.55 -13.70 5.68
CA ALA A 143 6.46 -14.69 5.12
C ALA A 143 7.93 -14.41 5.56
N PRO A 144 8.23 -14.37 6.87
CA PRO A 144 9.46 -13.77 7.42
C PRO A 144 10.76 -14.53 7.13
N LYS A 145 10.68 -15.69 6.47
CA LYS A 145 11.83 -16.51 6.07
C LYS A 145 12.00 -16.57 4.55
N LEU A 146 11.09 -15.96 3.80
CA LEU A 146 11.03 -16.06 2.35
C LEU A 146 11.95 -15.00 1.73
N PRO A 147 12.99 -15.37 0.97
CA PRO A 147 13.82 -14.39 0.27
C PRO A 147 12.98 -13.47 -0.61
N ALA A 148 13.34 -12.18 -0.64
CA ALA A 148 12.71 -11.21 -1.52
C ALA A 148 13.77 -10.38 -2.22
N THR A 149 13.56 -10.06 -3.50
CA THR A 149 14.22 -8.91 -4.14
C THR A 149 13.21 -7.80 -4.26
N ILE A 150 13.57 -6.63 -3.74
CA ILE A 150 12.71 -5.47 -3.62
C ILE A 150 13.31 -4.35 -4.45
N TRP A 151 12.66 -3.93 -5.52
CA TRP A 151 12.97 -2.66 -6.19
C TRP A 151 12.10 -1.57 -5.59
N PHE A 152 12.73 -0.58 -4.97
CA PHE A 152 12.05 0.50 -4.30
C PHE A 152 12.38 1.85 -4.93
N GLU A 153 11.37 2.55 -5.42
CA GLU A 153 11.59 3.83 -6.10
C GLU A 153 11.88 4.92 -5.08
N THR A 154 13.00 5.63 -5.25
CA THR A 154 13.35 6.79 -4.42
C THR A 154 13.26 8.08 -5.25
N THR A 155 12.78 9.14 -4.62
CA THR A 155 12.65 10.48 -5.21
C THR A 155 13.38 11.54 -4.38
N HIS A 156 13.54 11.31 -3.08
CA HIS A 156 14.09 12.28 -2.13
C HIS A 156 15.18 11.62 -1.27
N ASP A 157 16.16 12.40 -0.82
CA ASP A 157 17.23 11.91 0.05
C ASP A 157 16.67 11.32 1.37
N SER A 158 15.57 11.90 1.87
CA SER A 158 14.86 11.39 3.06
C SER A 158 14.19 10.03 2.87
N ASP A 159 14.14 9.48 1.65
CA ASP A 159 13.64 8.12 1.42
C ASP A 159 14.59 7.04 1.98
N ASP A 160 15.87 7.38 2.19
CA ASP A 160 16.87 6.46 2.79
C ASP A 160 16.60 6.19 4.29
N GLU A 161 15.80 7.05 4.94
CA GLU A 161 15.44 6.94 6.37
C GLU A 161 14.08 6.25 6.58
N LEU A 162 13.44 5.76 5.51
CA LEU A 162 12.14 5.11 5.61
C LEU A 162 12.19 3.82 6.45
N PRO A 163 11.11 3.50 7.19
CA PRO A 163 11.10 2.42 8.17
C PRO A 163 10.91 1.04 7.51
N PHE A 164 11.87 0.61 6.70
CA PHE A 164 11.90 -0.74 6.12
C PHE A 164 12.00 -1.81 7.21
N ARG A 165 11.20 -2.87 7.06
CA ARG A 165 11.25 -4.06 7.92
C ARG A 165 11.82 -5.23 7.14
N ILE A 166 13.09 -5.08 6.78
CA ILE A 166 13.87 -6.06 6.02
C ILE A 166 14.84 -6.81 6.94
N GLU A 167 15.37 -7.92 6.43
CA GLU A 167 16.25 -8.87 7.11
C GLU A 167 17.39 -9.20 6.14
N ASP A 168 18.45 -9.87 6.58
CA ASP A 168 19.65 -10.14 5.75
C ASP A 168 19.37 -10.92 4.45
N HIS A 169 18.25 -11.65 4.38
CA HIS A 169 17.83 -12.42 3.21
C HIS A 169 16.94 -11.63 2.23
N HIS A 170 16.67 -10.36 2.52
CA HIS A 170 15.97 -9.43 1.65
C HIS A 170 16.98 -8.56 0.89
N ASP A 171 16.94 -8.62 -0.44
CA ASP A 171 17.77 -7.84 -1.35
C ASP A 171 17.01 -6.55 -1.74
N LEU A 172 17.26 -5.47 -0.98
CA LEU A 172 16.70 -4.14 -1.25
C LEU A 172 17.55 -3.39 -2.28
N ARG A 173 16.93 -3.04 -3.41
CA ARG A 173 17.51 -2.25 -4.50
C ARG A 173 16.76 -0.92 -4.59
N THR A 174 17.36 0.15 -4.12
CA THR A 174 16.81 1.51 -4.31
C THR A 174 17.02 1.94 -5.75
N VAL A 175 15.99 2.49 -6.37
CA VAL A 175 16.01 2.91 -7.78
C VAL A 175 15.53 4.35 -7.88
N PRO A 176 16.39 5.30 -8.30
CA PRO A 176 15.97 6.69 -8.42
C PRO A 176 14.97 6.87 -9.57
N ARG A 177 13.89 7.63 -9.33
CA ARG A 177 12.93 8.01 -10.38
C ARG A 177 13.64 8.78 -11.51
N PRO A 178 13.34 8.54 -12.82
CA PRO A 178 12.33 7.63 -13.37
C PRO A 178 12.90 6.29 -13.88
N LYS A 179 13.94 5.74 -13.23
CA LYS A 179 14.64 4.54 -13.74
C LYS A 179 13.98 3.21 -13.37
N MET A 180 12.89 3.23 -12.61
CA MET A 180 12.23 2.04 -12.07
C MET A 180 11.93 0.99 -13.14
N VAL A 181 11.26 1.39 -14.22
CA VAL A 181 10.85 0.47 -15.29
C VAL A 181 12.05 -0.17 -15.98
N GLU A 182 13.06 0.61 -16.33
CA GLU A 182 14.25 0.14 -17.04
C GLU A 182 15.02 -0.88 -16.19
N GLN A 183 15.31 -0.53 -14.93
CA GLN A 183 16.09 -1.38 -14.02
C GLN A 183 15.37 -2.69 -13.72
N VAL A 184 14.07 -2.63 -13.40
CA VAL A 184 13.28 -3.83 -13.10
C VAL A 184 13.22 -4.74 -14.32
N LYS A 185 13.00 -4.21 -15.53
CA LYS A 185 12.97 -5.03 -16.75
C LYS A 185 14.30 -5.71 -17.03
N ALA A 186 15.43 -5.04 -16.79
CA ALA A 186 16.74 -5.63 -16.96
C ALA A 186 16.95 -6.81 -15.99
N ASP A 187 16.67 -6.59 -14.70
CA ASP A 187 16.94 -7.59 -13.67
C ASP A 187 15.97 -8.80 -13.74
N LEU A 188 14.70 -8.57 -14.09
CA LEU A 188 13.69 -9.64 -14.14
C LEU A 188 14.00 -10.70 -15.20
N GLN A 189 14.75 -10.38 -16.25
CA GLN A 189 15.14 -11.36 -17.27
C GLN A 189 15.96 -12.52 -16.70
N GLU A 190 16.72 -12.26 -15.64
CA GLU A 190 17.58 -13.25 -14.98
C GLU A 190 16.92 -13.86 -13.73
N LEU A 191 16.02 -13.11 -13.08
CA LEU A 191 15.43 -13.49 -11.79
C LEU A 191 14.11 -14.25 -11.90
N VAL A 192 13.40 -14.13 -13.02
CA VAL A 192 12.14 -14.87 -13.22
C VAL A 192 12.43 -16.35 -13.48
N THR A 193 11.75 -17.19 -12.72
CA THR A 193 11.81 -18.65 -12.81
C THR A 193 10.40 -19.21 -12.95
N ALA A 194 10.31 -20.52 -13.15
CA ALA A 194 9.04 -21.22 -13.29
C ALA A 194 8.14 -21.13 -12.06
N ASP A 195 8.62 -20.71 -10.88
CA ASP A 195 7.87 -20.62 -9.62
C ASP A 195 7.81 -19.20 -9.03
N THR A 196 8.14 -18.19 -9.84
CA THR A 196 8.19 -16.80 -9.39
C THR A 196 6.81 -16.26 -9.02
N PHE A 197 6.75 -15.53 -7.91
CA PHE A 197 5.66 -14.63 -7.55
C PHE A 197 6.11 -13.17 -7.65
N VAL A 198 5.30 -12.32 -8.29
CA VAL A 198 5.59 -10.90 -8.49
C VAL A 198 4.51 -10.05 -7.82
N TRP A 199 4.94 -9.10 -6.99
CA TRP A 199 4.08 -8.11 -6.34
C TRP A 199 4.50 -6.70 -6.78
N ILE A 200 3.58 -5.92 -7.34
CA ILE A 200 3.86 -4.60 -7.94
C ILE A 200 2.85 -3.57 -7.44
N ALA A 201 3.34 -2.54 -6.75
CA ALA A 201 2.51 -1.40 -6.38
C ALA A 201 3.30 -0.09 -6.35
N CYS A 202 3.16 0.70 -7.42
CA CYS A 202 3.73 2.05 -7.53
C CYS A 202 2.64 3.01 -8.03
N ASP A 203 3.02 4.04 -8.78
CA ASP A 203 2.10 4.79 -9.62
C ASP A 203 1.45 3.91 -10.70
N THR A 204 0.30 4.37 -11.20
CA THR A 204 -0.53 3.63 -12.17
C THR A 204 0.20 3.34 -13.48
N THR A 205 1.07 4.24 -13.95
CA THR A 205 1.80 4.09 -15.22
C THR A 205 2.86 3.02 -15.07
N THR A 206 3.76 3.16 -14.09
CA THR A 206 4.82 2.17 -13.80
C THR A 206 4.23 0.79 -13.52
N THR A 207 3.19 0.72 -12.68
CA THR A 207 2.53 -0.54 -12.35
C THR A 207 1.97 -1.23 -13.59
N ARG A 208 1.26 -0.50 -14.46
CA ARG A 208 0.67 -1.08 -15.68
C ARG A 208 1.73 -1.55 -16.66
N GLU A 209 2.81 -0.81 -16.81
CA GLU A 209 3.89 -1.17 -17.73
C GLU A 209 4.61 -2.43 -17.27
N LEU A 210 5.05 -2.50 -16.01
CA LEU A 210 5.71 -3.67 -15.46
C LEU A 210 4.79 -4.90 -15.41
N THR A 211 3.51 -4.71 -15.08
CA THR A 211 2.53 -5.80 -15.11
C THR A 211 2.37 -6.35 -16.53
N SER A 212 2.31 -5.47 -17.54
CA SER A 212 2.23 -5.91 -18.95
C SER A 212 3.48 -6.69 -19.35
N TYR A 213 4.66 -6.22 -18.95
CA TYR A 213 5.93 -6.89 -19.25
C TYR A 213 6.02 -8.28 -18.61
N VAL A 214 5.71 -8.38 -17.32
CA VAL A 214 5.73 -9.64 -16.57
C VAL A 214 4.75 -10.67 -17.16
N LEU A 215 3.55 -10.24 -17.55
CA LEU A 215 2.52 -11.15 -18.08
C LEU A 215 2.73 -11.54 -19.54
N LYS A 216 3.19 -10.62 -20.40
CA LYS A 216 3.25 -10.83 -21.86
C LYS A 216 4.62 -11.24 -22.35
N ASP A 217 5.67 -10.61 -21.83
CA ASP A 217 7.03 -10.79 -22.29
C ASP A 217 7.73 -11.91 -21.50
N LEU A 218 7.55 -11.94 -20.18
CA LEU A 218 8.09 -12.99 -19.31
C LEU A 218 7.13 -14.17 -19.08
N ALA A 219 5.89 -14.06 -19.56
CA ALA A 219 4.86 -15.10 -19.49
C ALA A 219 4.61 -15.67 -18.07
N VAL A 220 4.78 -14.85 -17.03
CA VAL A 220 4.47 -15.26 -15.66
C VAL A 220 2.96 -15.51 -15.53
N PRO A 221 2.52 -16.64 -14.96
CA PRO A 221 1.10 -16.94 -14.75
C PRO A 221 0.39 -15.83 -13.97
N LYS A 222 -0.81 -15.45 -14.40
CA LYS A 222 -1.56 -14.32 -13.85
C LYS A 222 -1.88 -14.46 -12.36
N ASP A 223 -2.14 -15.69 -11.91
CA ASP A 223 -2.35 -16.04 -10.51
C ASP A 223 -1.11 -15.82 -9.62
N ARG A 224 0.06 -15.64 -10.22
CA ARG A 224 1.33 -15.34 -9.54
C ARG A 224 1.77 -13.89 -9.68
N VAL A 225 0.91 -13.03 -10.22
CA VAL A 225 1.16 -11.59 -10.34
C VAL A 225 0.09 -10.84 -9.57
N LYS A 226 0.49 -10.19 -8.48
CA LYS A 226 -0.36 -9.23 -7.77
C LYS A 226 0.11 -7.82 -8.12
N SER A 227 -0.76 -7.05 -8.77
CA SER A 227 -0.45 -5.67 -9.16
C SER A 227 -1.58 -4.71 -8.83
N LEU A 228 -1.26 -3.54 -8.27
CA LEU A 228 -2.23 -2.47 -8.06
C LEU A 228 -1.56 -1.09 -8.14
N GLY A 229 -2.05 -0.22 -9.01
CA GLY A 229 -1.59 1.18 -9.05
C GLY A 229 -2.12 1.94 -7.83
N TYR A 230 -1.23 2.36 -6.93
CA TYR A 230 -1.59 2.99 -5.65
C TYR A 230 -1.97 4.45 -5.82
N TRP A 231 -1.30 5.14 -6.74
CA TRP A 231 -1.56 6.54 -7.03
C TRP A 231 -1.43 6.81 -8.53
N LYS A 232 -1.77 8.02 -8.93
CA LYS A 232 -1.63 8.49 -10.30
C LYS A 232 -0.96 9.85 -10.24
N ALA A 233 0.13 10.01 -10.97
CA ALA A 233 0.72 11.33 -11.19
C ALA A 233 -0.31 12.27 -11.84
N ALA A 234 -0.29 13.53 -11.43
CA ALA A 234 -1.16 14.56 -11.96
C ALA A 234 -0.92 14.78 -13.46
#